data_AF-A0A0L6JKI7-F1
#
_entry.id   AF-A0A0L6JKI7-F1
#
_cell.length_a   1.000
_cell.length_b   1.000
_cell.length_c   1.000
_cell.angle_alpha   90.00
_cell.angle_beta   90.00
_cell.angle_gamma   90.00
#
_symmetry.space_group_name_H-M   'P 1'
#
loop_
_entity.id
_entity.type
_entity.pdbx_description
1 polymer ?
#
loop_
_entity_poly.entity_id
_entity_poly.type
_entity_poly.pdbx_seq_one_letter_code
_entity_poly.pdbx_strand_id
1 'polypeptide(L)'
;MEIKKELFEASAKIIGISIEDAIAHHKVLENINSIYVWNSIRGGAAVIMENEDSFLYANSSINFDEHLRAFLSGKRTEPKMFKK
;
A
#
# COMPACT_ATOMS: atom_id res chain seq x y z
N MET A 1 -3.84 -7.03 16.44
CA MET A 1 -2.57 -6.71 15.76
C MET A 1 -2.41 -5.20 15.80
N GLU A 2 -1.33 -4.69 16.38
CA GLU A 2 -1.08 -3.24 16.42
C GLU A 2 -0.41 -2.85 15.10
N ILE A 3 -1.08 -2.02 14.30
CA ILE A 3 -0.53 -1.54 13.04
C ILE A 3 0.45 -0.42 13.36
N LYS A 4 1.71 -0.63 12.96
CA LYS A 4 2.76 0.36 13.18
C LYS A 4 2.51 1.59 12.32
N LYS A 5 2.65 2.77 12.93
CA LYS A 5 2.59 4.07 12.26
C LYS A 5 3.51 4.16 11.05
N GLU A 6 4.68 3.52 11.15
CA GLU A 6 5.69 3.39 10.09
C GLU A 6 5.11 2.87 8.76
N LEU A 7 4.14 1.95 8.79
CA LEU A 7 3.53 1.41 7.58
C LEU A 7 2.69 2.46 6.85
N PHE A 8 1.99 3.32 7.59
CA PHE A 8 1.24 4.43 7.01
C PHE A 8 2.17 5.48 6.43
N GLU A 9 3.27 5.82 7.13
CA GLU A 9 4.27 6.77 6.64
C GLU A 9 4.93 6.29 5.35
N ALA A 10 5.36 5.02 5.29
CA ALA A 10 5.93 4.42 4.10
C ALA A 10 4.93 4.39 2.94
N SER A 11 3.68 3.98 3.22
CA SER A 11 2.62 3.93 2.21
C SER A 11 2.30 5.31 1.65
N ALA A 12 2.15 6.31 2.52
CA ALA A 12 1.90 7.70 2.17
C ALA A 12 3.00 8.25 1.25
N LYS A 13 4.28 7.97 1.57
CA LYS A 13 5.43 8.37 0.75
C LYS A 13 5.40 7.71 -0.63
N ILE A 14 5.05 6.43 -0.73
CA ILE A 14 5.03 5.68 -2.00
C ILE A 14 3.95 6.20 -2.95
N ILE A 15 2.74 6.46 -2.44
CA ILE A 15 1.60 6.88 -3.28
C ILE A 15 1.39 8.40 -3.31
N GLY A 16 2.25 9.16 -2.61
CA GLY A 16 2.30 10.62 -2.65
C GLY A 16 1.13 11.32 -1.97
N ILE A 17 0.72 10.86 -0.78
CA ILE A 17 -0.36 11.45 0.03
C ILE A 17 0.13 11.84 1.43
N SER A 18 -0.72 12.51 2.22
CA SER A 18 -0.44 12.80 3.62
C SER A 18 -0.56 11.54 4.49
N ILE A 19 0.06 11.52 5.67
CA ILE A 19 -0.11 10.41 6.61
C ILE A 19 -1.56 10.35 7.12
N GLU A 20 -2.19 11.51 7.30
CA GLU A 20 -3.59 11.63 7.70
C GLU A 20 -4.51 10.97 6.68
N ASP A 21 -4.29 11.21 5.38
CA ASP A 21 -5.04 10.55 4.31
C ASP A 21 -4.76 9.05 4.28
N ALA A 22 -3.52 8.62 4.48
CA ALA A 22 -3.19 7.20 4.54
C ALA A 22 -3.90 6.49 5.69
N ILE A 23 -4.03 7.14 6.85
CA ILE A 23 -4.79 6.61 7.99
C ILE A 23 -6.29 6.67 7.73
N ALA A 24 -6.81 7.70 7.05
CA ALA A 24 -8.22 7.81 6.72
C ALA A 24 -8.66 6.82 5.62
N HIS A 25 -7.75 6.44 4.73
CA HIS A 25 -8.02 5.64 3.54
C HIS A 25 -7.16 4.37 3.52
N HIS A 26 -7.42 3.50 4.50
CA HIS A 26 -6.81 2.19 4.59
C HIS A 26 -7.78 1.06 4.86
N LYS A 27 -7.31 -0.15 4.62
CA LYS A 27 -7.92 -1.42 5.02
C LYS A 27 -6.86 -2.31 5.61
N VAL A 28 -7.15 -2.89 6.77
CA VAL A 28 -6.29 -3.88 7.41
C VAL A 28 -6.49 -5.23 6.74
N LEU A 29 -5.40 -5.91 6.40
CA LEU A 29 -5.41 -7.26 5.85
C LEU A 29 -4.92 -8.23 6.94
N GLU A 30 -5.82 -8.51 7.90
CA GLU A 30 -5.49 -9.25 9.14
C GLU A 30 -4.87 -10.63 8.89
N ASN A 31 -5.27 -11.30 7.81
CA ASN A 31 -4.79 -12.65 7.48
C ASN A 31 -3.33 -12.69 7.00
N ILE A 32 -2.74 -11.54 6.65
CA ILE A 32 -1.40 -11.47 6.03
C ILE A 32 -0.52 -10.35 6.60
N ASN A 33 -0.81 -9.88 7.82
CA ASN A 33 -0.02 -8.86 8.52
C ASN A 33 0.34 -7.64 7.63
N SER A 34 -0.60 -7.20 6.80
CA SER A 34 -0.38 -6.14 5.82
C SER A 34 -1.47 -5.09 5.90
N ILE A 35 -1.20 -3.90 5.39
CA ILE A 35 -2.20 -2.85 5.18
C ILE A 35 -2.36 -2.56 3.70
N TYR A 36 -3.59 -2.23 3.31
CA TYR A 36 -3.90 -1.66 2.00
C TYR A 36 -4.20 -0.18 2.17
N VAL A 37 -3.50 0.68 1.46
CA VAL A 37 -3.72 2.14 1.48
C VAL A 37 -4.00 2.61 0.06
N TRP A 38 -4.96 3.50 -0.12
CA TRP A 38 -5.28 4.06 -1.43
C TRP A 38 -5.40 5.58 -1.39
N ASN A 39 -5.04 6.22 -2.49
CA ASN A 39 -5.31 7.63 -2.71
C ASN A 39 -6.76 7.78 -3.24
N SER A 40 -7.58 8.58 -2.57
CA SER A 40 -9.01 8.75 -2.87
C SER A 40 -9.30 9.62 -4.10
N ILE A 41 -8.29 10.29 -4.67
CA ILE A 41 -8.45 11.07 -5.89
C ILE A 41 -8.63 10.19 -7.13
N ARG A 42 -9.31 10.71 -8.15
CA ARG A 42 -9.43 10.04 -9.45
C ARG A 42 -8.04 9.91 -10.10
N GLY A 43 -7.71 8.69 -10.53
CA GLY A 43 -6.37 8.39 -11.08
C GLY A 43 -5.30 8.16 -10.02
N GLY A 44 -5.69 8.13 -8.74
CA GLY A 44 -4.80 7.83 -7.62
C GLY A 44 -4.23 6.41 -7.64
N ALA A 45 -3.17 6.21 -6.88
CA ALA A 45 -2.52 4.91 -6.71
C ALA A 45 -2.93 4.25 -5.39
N ALA A 46 -2.58 2.97 -5.26
CA ALA A 46 -2.74 2.22 -4.03
C ALA A 46 -1.52 1.33 -3.77
N VAL A 47 -1.36 0.93 -2.51
CA VAL A 47 -0.25 0.08 -2.08
C VAL A 47 -0.73 -0.95 -1.07
N ILE A 48 -0.28 -2.19 -1.22
CA ILE A 48 -0.33 -3.21 -0.17
C ILE A 48 1.06 -3.26 0.47
N MET A 49 1.12 -3.06 1.77
CA MET A 49 2.34 -2.88 2.53
C MET A 49 2.41 -3.90 3.67
N GLU A 50 3.41 -4.78 3.63
CA GLU A 50 3.77 -5.67 4.74
C GLU A 50 4.90 -5.05 5.58
N ASN A 51 5.90 -4.47 4.90
CA ASN A 51 6.98 -3.65 5.48
C ASN A 51 7.66 -2.83 4.37
N GLU A 52 8.55 -1.91 4.74
CA GLU A 52 9.20 -0.98 3.80
C GLU A 52 9.93 -1.64 2.62
N ASP A 53 10.37 -2.91 2.77
CA ASP A 53 11.07 -3.66 1.74
C ASP A 53 10.17 -4.71 1.03
N SER A 54 8.95 -4.94 1.54
CA SER A 54 7.95 -5.88 0.99
C SER A 54 6.60 -5.19 0.83
N PHE A 55 6.38 -4.66 -0.37
CA PHE A 55 5.11 -4.03 -0.74
C PHE A 55 4.78 -4.27 -2.21
N LEU A 56 3.54 -3.99 -2.60
CA LEU A 56 3.11 -3.96 -3.99
C LEU A 56 2.35 -2.67 -4.25
N TYR A 57 2.81 -1.93 -5.26
CA TYR A 57 2.18 -0.72 -5.79
C TYR A 57 1.25 -1.07 -6.95
N ALA A 58 0.12 -0.38 -7.01
CA ALA A 58 -0.79 -0.41 -8.16
C ALA A 58 -1.25 1.00 -8.52
N ASN A 59 -1.40 1.25 -9.82
CA ASN A 59 -2.04 2.47 -10.32
C ASN A 59 -3.58 2.30 -10.33
N SER A 60 -4.30 3.34 -10.72
CA SER A 60 -5.77 3.37 -10.75
C SER A 60 -6.44 2.37 -11.71
N SER A 61 -5.68 1.66 -12.56
CA SER A 61 -6.25 0.69 -13.51
C SER A 61 -6.48 -0.70 -12.89
N ILE A 62 -5.89 -0.96 -11.73
CA ILE A 62 -6.00 -2.25 -11.03
C ILE A 62 -6.94 -2.10 -9.85
N ASN A 63 -7.96 -2.95 -9.77
CA ASN A 63 -8.88 -2.94 -8.64
C ASN A 63 -8.28 -3.66 -7.40
N PHE A 64 -8.93 -3.51 -6.25
CA PHE A 64 -8.46 -4.09 -5.00
C PHE A 64 -8.25 -5.62 -5.06
N ASP A 65 -9.20 -6.36 -5.64
CA ASP A 65 -9.14 -7.83 -5.67
C ASP A 65 -7.99 -8.34 -6.53
N GLU A 66 -7.77 -7.73 -7.70
CA GLU A 66 -6.63 -8.03 -8.57
C GLU A 66 -5.31 -7.71 -7.88
N HIS A 67 -5.24 -6.55 -7.22
CA HIS A 67 -4.06 -6.12 -6.49
C HIS A 67 -3.73 -7.09 -5.35
N LEU A 68 -4.74 -7.49 -4.57
CA LEU A 68 -4.60 -8.46 -3.48
C LEU A 68 -4.17 -9.83 -3.99
N ARG A 69 -4.80 -10.35 -5.06
CA ARG A 69 -4.40 -11.64 -5.65
C ARG A 69 -2.94 -11.63 -6.11
N ALA A 70 -2.50 -10.56 -6.75
CA ALA A 70 -1.12 -10.42 -7.19
C ALA A 70 -0.14 -10.38 -5.99
N PHE A 71 -0.51 -9.67 -4.92
CA PHE A 71 0.30 -9.67 -3.69
C PHE A 71 0.37 -11.06 -3.06
N LEU A 72 -0.75 -11.76 -2.96
CA LEU A 72 -0.82 -13.12 -2.41
C LEU A 72 -0.07 -14.15 -3.28
N SER A 73 0.04 -13.92 -4.59
CA SER A 73 0.85 -14.76 -5.49
C SER A 73 2.35 -14.45 -5.42
N GLY A 74 2.79 -13.61 -4.48
CA GLY A 74 4.20 -13.26 -4.27
C GLY A 74 4.72 -12.09 -5.11
N LYS A 75 3.86 -11.40 -5.88
CA LYS A 75 4.30 -10.21 -6.64
C LYS A 75 4.63 -9.09 -5.67
N ARG A 76 5.77 -8.43 -5.88
CA ARG A 76 6.24 -7.27 -5.11
C ARG A 76 6.74 -6.19 -6.05
N THR A 77 6.74 -4.96 -5.57
CA THR A 77 7.36 -3.81 -6.21
C THR A 77 8.81 -3.70 -5.74
N GLU A 78 9.74 -3.44 -6.66
CA GLU A 78 11.14 -3.21 -6.29
C GLU A 78 11.28 -1.92 -5.47
N PRO A 79 11.75 -1.98 -4.20
CA PRO A 79 11.79 -0.80 -3.32
C PRO A 79 12.67 0.33 -3.85
N LYS A 80 13.70 -0.01 -4.66
CA LYS A 80 14.62 0.96 -5.28
C LYS A 80 13.91 1.95 -6.19
N MET A 81 12.74 1.63 -6.73
CA MET A 81 11.97 2.58 -7.55
C MET A 81 11.43 3.77 -6.73
N PHE A 82 11.37 3.65 -5.40
CA PHE A 82 10.80 4.65 -4.49
C PHE A 82 11.81 5.17 -3.44
N LYS A 83 13.01 4.59 -3.38
CA LYS A 83 14.14 5.11 -2.61
C LYS A 83 14.86 6.15 -3.48
N LYS A 84 14.54 7.44 -3.27
CA LYS A 84 15.37 8.57 -3.74
C LYS A 84 16.56 8.78 -2.81
#